data_AF-A0A7S2FX85-F1
#
_entry.id   AF-A0A7S2FX85-F1
#
_cell.length_a   1.000
_cell.length_b   1.000
_cell.length_c   1.000
_cell.angle_alpha   90.00
_cell.angle_beta   90.00
_cell.angle_gamma   90.00
#
_symmetry.space_group_name_H-M   'P 1'
#
loop_
_entity.id
_entity.type
_entity.pdbx_description
1 polymer ?
#
loop_
_entity_poly.entity_id
_entity_poly.type
_entity_poly.pdbx_seq_one_letter_code
_entity_poly.pdbx_strand_id
1 'polypeptide(L)'
;CMQMKATLLELADMDVRTNGTGKVLYSNFHAERKHTTYQFTETEEYLRKYGVLDEEGDEPRVRIANYMLAPSNCIASSKHYSVCCLSECEALTSDLELRVQAPVWPAPRLLGAVGELPSSTLAAPRELAASLRQELETIATAHDGAVPLHSAEFRQWLHSAFPNECPMPTASEGAAEEWERNAAESWLATQQECTRIPQWHPIAHGEAIVNV
;
A
#
# COMPACT_ATOMS: atom_id res chain seq x y z
N CYS A 1 2.69 14.98 9.58
CA CYS A 1 1.54 14.47 8.81
C CYS A 1 0.34 14.07 9.66
N MET A 2 0.49 13.73 10.94
CA MET A 2 -0.64 13.30 11.79
C MET A 2 -1.84 14.27 11.81
N GLN A 3 -1.61 15.58 11.99
CA GLN A 3 -2.68 16.58 12.00
C GLN A 3 -3.41 16.68 10.64
N MET A 4 -2.68 16.53 9.53
CA MET A 4 -3.26 16.52 8.19
C MET A 4 -4.18 15.30 8.00
N LYS A 5 -3.73 14.11 8.40
CA LYS A 5 -4.57 12.90 8.39
C LYS A 5 -5.82 13.10 9.24
N ALA A 6 -5.68 13.66 10.45
CA ALA A 6 -6.83 13.96 11.32
C ALA A 6 -7.85 14.90 10.64
N THR A 7 -7.40 15.95 9.97
CA THR A 7 -8.30 16.83 9.20
C THR A 7 -9.01 16.09 8.07
N LEU A 8 -8.32 15.20 7.34
CA LEU A 8 -8.96 14.40 6.28
C LEU A 8 -10.00 13.43 6.84
N LEU A 9 -9.72 12.80 7.99
CA LEU A 9 -10.68 11.94 8.69
C LEU A 9 -11.91 12.75 9.13
N GLU A 10 -11.73 13.93 9.72
CA GLU A 10 -12.84 14.83 10.06
C GLU A 10 -13.70 15.18 8.83
N LEU A 11 -13.07 15.43 7.67
CA LEU A 11 -13.80 15.68 6.42
C LEU A 11 -14.59 14.45 5.95
N ALA A 12 -14.01 13.25 6.08
CA ALA A 12 -14.66 11.99 5.71
C ALA A 12 -15.86 11.68 6.60
N ASP A 13 -15.72 11.88 7.91
CA ASP A 13 -16.73 11.56 8.92
C ASP A 13 -17.94 12.51 8.87
N MET A 14 -17.77 13.71 8.32
CA MET A 14 -18.85 14.68 8.13
C MET A 14 -19.83 14.33 7.01
N ASP A 15 -19.48 13.44 6.08
CA ASP A 15 -20.37 12.99 5.02
C ASP A 15 -20.68 11.49 5.17
N VAL A 16 -21.97 11.16 5.28
CA VAL A 16 -22.44 9.78 5.48
C VAL A 16 -21.99 8.84 4.35
N ARG A 17 -21.73 9.36 3.15
CA ARG A 17 -21.27 8.56 2.00
C ARG A 17 -19.80 8.15 2.10
N THR A 18 -19.02 8.83 2.94
CA THR A 18 -17.57 8.61 3.07
C THR A 18 -17.12 8.20 4.46
N ASN A 19 -17.97 8.35 5.47
CA ASN A 19 -17.68 7.94 6.84
C ASN A 19 -17.20 6.48 6.90
N GLY A 20 -16.01 6.26 7.48
CA GLY A 20 -15.39 4.94 7.63
C GLY A 20 -14.86 4.30 6.34
N THR A 21 -14.92 4.99 5.19
CA THR A 21 -14.48 4.42 3.90
C THR A 21 -13.01 4.71 3.56
N GLY A 22 -12.33 5.55 4.34
CA GLY A 22 -10.99 6.06 4.03
C GLY A 22 -10.93 6.99 2.82
N LYS A 23 -12.06 7.60 2.47
CA LYS A 23 -12.19 8.52 1.35
C LYS A 23 -12.79 9.84 1.81
N VAL A 24 -12.52 10.92 1.08
CA VAL A 24 -13.17 12.24 1.26
C VAL A 24 -13.81 12.62 -0.07
N LEU A 25 -15.01 13.18 -0.09
CA LEU A 25 -15.58 13.68 -1.35
C LEU A 25 -14.69 14.77 -1.92
N TYR A 26 -14.43 14.73 -3.23
CA TYR A 26 -13.57 15.70 -3.90
C TYR A 26 -14.07 17.15 -3.71
N SER A 27 -15.38 17.35 -3.72
CA SER A 27 -16.01 18.66 -3.41
C SER A 27 -15.73 19.15 -1.99
N ASN A 28 -15.70 18.25 -1.00
CA ASN A 28 -15.38 18.58 0.40
C ASN A 28 -13.88 18.77 0.62
N PHE A 29 -13.04 18.08 -0.15
CA PHE A 29 -11.59 18.16 -0.06
C PHE A 29 -11.06 19.58 -0.38
N HIS A 30 -11.62 20.23 -1.39
CA HIS A 30 -11.26 21.62 -1.76
C HIS A 30 -12.12 22.70 -1.08
N ALA A 31 -13.09 22.32 -0.26
CA ALA A 31 -13.99 23.29 0.34
C ALA A 31 -13.22 24.22 1.28
N GLU A 32 -13.24 25.53 0.99
CA GLU A 32 -12.75 26.55 1.91
C GLU A 32 -13.68 26.60 3.14
N ARG A 33 -13.15 26.24 4.30
CA ARG A 33 -13.88 26.37 5.57
C ARG A 33 -13.20 27.39 6.47
N LYS A 34 -14.00 28.10 7.27
CA LYS A 34 -13.47 29.06 8.24
C LYS A 34 -12.66 28.30 9.31
N HIS A 35 -11.48 28.81 9.64
CA HIS A 35 -10.59 28.27 10.67
C HIS A 35 -9.99 26.87 10.38
N THR A 36 -9.82 26.48 9.12
CA THR A 36 -9.10 25.22 8.82
C THR A 36 -7.60 25.37 9.06
N THR A 37 -6.99 24.31 9.57
CA THR A 37 -5.52 24.21 9.69
C THR A 37 -4.88 23.83 8.35
N TYR A 38 -5.62 23.14 7.48
CA TYR A 38 -5.17 22.70 6.17
C TYR A 38 -6.08 23.23 5.06
N GLN A 39 -5.46 23.55 3.93
CA GLN A 39 -6.11 23.85 2.66
C GLN A 39 -5.48 22.94 1.61
N PHE A 40 -6.29 22.14 0.96
CA PHE A 40 -5.84 21.19 -0.05
C PHE A 40 -6.07 21.80 -1.44
N THR A 41 -5.02 21.90 -2.24
CA THR A 41 -5.01 22.70 -3.48
C THR A 41 -4.53 21.92 -4.71
N GLU A 42 -4.19 20.64 -4.53
CA GLU A 42 -3.76 19.76 -5.60
C GLU A 42 -4.82 19.65 -6.70
N THR A 43 -4.40 19.72 -7.95
CA THR A 43 -5.34 19.66 -9.07
C THR A 43 -5.88 18.25 -9.25
N GLU A 44 -7.05 18.13 -9.88
CA GLU A 44 -7.63 16.85 -10.28
C GLU A 44 -6.65 16.00 -11.09
N GLU A 45 -5.91 16.62 -12.04
CA GLU A 45 -4.88 15.96 -12.84
C GLU A 45 -3.78 15.36 -11.97
N TYR A 46 -3.33 16.11 -10.95
CA TYR A 46 -2.33 15.63 -10.01
C TYR A 46 -2.86 14.44 -9.20
N LEU A 47 -4.05 14.57 -8.63
CA LEU A 47 -4.64 13.53 -7.79
C LEU A 47 -4.90 12.24 -8.57
N ARG A 48 -5.35 12.35 -9.83
CA ARG A 48 -5.52 11.21 -10.72
C ARG A 48 -4.18 10.54 -11.05
N LYS A 49 -3.16 11.33 -11.41
CA LYS A 49 -1.84 10.82 -11.77
C LYS A 49 -1.20 9.96 -10.68
N TYR A 50 -1.41 10.31 -9.42
CA TYR A 50 -0.84 9.59 -8.27
C TYR A 50 -1.82 8.59 -7.64
N GLY A 51 -2.93 8.25 -8.31
CA GLY A 51 -3.91 7.28 -7.82
C GLY A 51 -4.61 7.69 -6.53
N VAL A 52 -4.61 9.00 -6.22
CA VAL A 52 -5.28 9.56 -5.06
C VAL A 52 -6.78 9.71 -5.34
N LEU A 53 -7.14 10.06 -6.57
CA LEU A 53 -8.52 10.25 -6.98
C LEU A 53 -9.17 8.92 -7.33
N ASP A 54 -10.23 8.59 -6.60
CA ASP A 54 -11.16 7.51 -6.86
C ASP A 54 -12.33 8.03 -7.69
N GLU A 55 -12.43 7.55 -8.92
CA GLU A 55 -13.47 7.94 -9.88
C GLU A 55 -14.49 6.82 -10.09
N GLU A 56 -14.49 5.81 -9.22
CA GLU A 56 -15.49 4.75 -9.20
C GLU A 56 -16.80 5.27 -8.60
N GLY A 57 -17.66 5.85 -9.44
CA GLY A 57 -19.03 6.26 -9.09
C GLY A 57 -19.44 7.62 -9.65
N ASP A 58 -20.56 8.15 -9.14
CA ASP A 58 -21.14 9.40 -9.65
C ASP A 58 -20.35 10.66 -9.24
N GLU A 59 -19.62 10.61 -8.11
CA GLU A 59 -18.84 11.73 -7.59
C GLU A 59 -17.42 11.27 -7.21
N PRO A 60 -16.36 11.95 -7.72
CA PRO A 60 -14.98 11.62 -7.38
C PRO A 60 -14.68 11.77 -5.88
N ARG A 61 -13.78 10.93 -5.38
CA ARG A 61 -13.38 10.90 -3.97
C ARG A 61 -11.86 10.82 -3.84
N VAL A 62 -11.31 11.45 -2.82
CA VAL A 62 -9.88 11.41 -2.49
C VAL A 62 -9.65 10.27 -1.51
N ARG A 63 -8.79 9.30 -1.86
CA ARG A 63 -8.35 8.22 -0.95
C ARG A 63 -7.34 8.79 0.05
N ILE A 64 -7.66 8.72 1.34
CA ILE A 64 -6.86 9.35 2.40
C ILE A 64 -5.45 8.75 2.42
N ALA A 65 -5.33 7.42 2.48
CA ALA A 65 -4.03 6.76 2.56
C ALA A 65 -3.13 7.06 1.33
N ASN A 66 -3.71 7.04 0.12
CA ASN A 66 -2.99 7.43 -1.10
C ASN A 66 -2.57 8.90 -1.07
N TYR A 67 -3.44 9.82 -0.63
CA TYR A 67 -3.09 11.23 -0.52
C TYR A 67 -1.93 11.43 0.46
N MET A 68 -1.98 10.81 1.65
CA MET A 68 -0.92 10.92 2.65
C MET A 68 0.47 10.54 2.09
N LEU A 69 0.54 9.58 1.17
CA LEU A 69 1.78 9.13 0.54
C LEU A 69 2.09 9.81 -0.81
N ALA A 70 1.26 10.76 -1.25
CA ALA A 70 1.48 11.48 -2.49
C ALA A 70 2.73 12.39 -2.40
N PRO A 71 3.44 12.64 -3.52
CA PRO A 71 4.66 13.46 -3.51
C PRO A 71 4.50 14.89 -2.98
N SER A 72 3.29 15.47 -2.99
CA SER A 72 3.01 16.81 -2.46
C SER A 72 3.17 16.86 -0.94
N ASN A 73 3.16 15.70 -0.28
CA ASN A 73 3.30 15.55 1.16
C ASN A 73 4.75 15.26 1.60
N CYS A 74 5.73 15.58 0.75
CA CYS A 74 7.16 15.56 1.07
C CYS A 74 7.68 16.97 1.38
N ILE A 75 8.22 17.17 2.59
CA ILE A 75 8.62 18.49 3.10
C ILE A 75 10.03 18.93 2.68
N ALA A 76 10.90 17.98 2.36
CA ALA A 76 12.27 18.24 1.95
C ALA A 76 12.63 17.25 0.85
N SER A 77 12.85 17.74 -0.35
CA SER A 77 13.30 16.94 -1.48
C SER A 77 14.63 17.49 -2.00
N SER A 78 15.56 16.58 -2.25
CA SER A 78 16.79 16.84 -2.97
C SER A 78 16.84 15.93 -4.20
N LYS A 79 17.94 15.97 -4.96
CA LYS A 79 18.17 15.00 -6.04
C LYS A 79 18.34 13.55 -5.52
N HIS A 80 18.54 13.35 -4.22
CA HIS A 80 18.99 12.05 -3.68
C HIS A 80 18.04 11.48 -2.62
N TYR A 81 17.24 12.31 -1.96
CA TYR A 81 16.30 11.87 -0.95
C TYR A 81 15.10 12.81 -0.86
N SER A 82 13.99 12.27 -0.39
CA SER A 82 12.78 13.00 -0.02
C SER A 82 12.35 12.60 1.39
N VAL A 83 11.93 13.58 2.19
CA VAL A 83 11.34 13.36 3.52
C VAL A 83 9.83 13.52 3.38
N CYS A 84 9.12 12.40 3.42
CA CYS A 84 7.68 12.32 3.17
C CYS A 84 6.92 11.88 4.42
N CYS A 85 5.59 11.91 4.36
CA CYS A 85 4.77 11.26 5.37
C CYS A 85 5.10 9.77 5.46
N LEU A 86 5.10 9.24 6.69
CA LEU A 86 5.32 7.82 6.94
C LEU A 86 4.10 7.01 6.49
N SER A 87 4.36 5.82 5.95
CA SER A 87 3.34 4.83 5.65
C SER A 87 2.93 4.08 6.92
N GLU A 88 1.71 4.31 7.37
CA GLU A 88 1.12 3.49 8.44
C GLU A 88 0.88 2.05 7.97
N CYS A 89 0.66 1.84 6.67
CA CYS A 89 0.57 0.50 6.09
C CYS A 89 1.88 -0.27 6.25
N GLU A 90 3.03 0.37 6.04
CA GLU A 90 4.34 -0.29 6.20
C GLU A 90 4.55 -0.76 7.64
N ALA A 91 4.06 -0.03 8.63
CA ALA A 91 4.08 -0.47 10.02
C ALA A 91 3.18 -1.70 10.23
N LEU A 92 1.97 -1.71 9.65
CA LEU A 92 1.06 -2.86 9.70
C LEU A 92 1.63 -4.09 9.00
N THR A 93 2.23 -3.94 7.82
CA THR A 93 2.86 -5.04 7.09
C THR A 93 4.10 -5.55 7.83
N SER A 94 4.91 -4.67 8.42
CA SER A 94 6.06 -5.06 9.23
C SER A 94 5.63 -5.92 10.44
N ASP A 95 4.56 -5.51 11.14
CA ASP A 95 4.01 -6.28 12.26
C ASP A 95 3.47 -7.65 11.80
N LEU A 96 2.86 -7.73 10.63
CA LEU A 96 2.45 -9.00 10.03
C LEU A 96 3.65 -9.87 9.69
N GLU A 97 4.65 -9.34 9.01
CA GLU A 97 5.86 -10.07 8.60
C GLU A 97 6.60 -10.66 9.79
N LEU A 98 6.70 -9.90 10.90
CA LEU A 98 7.27 -10.39 12.17
C LEU A 98 6.51 -11.60 12.74
N ARG A 99 5.20 -11.68 12.53
CA ARG A 99 4.37 -12.82 12.98
C ARG A 99 4.38 -13.98 11.98
N VAL A 100 4.34 -13.68 10.68
CA VAL A 100 4.20 -14.70 9.63
C VAL A 100 5.52 -15.43 9.38
N GLN A 101 6.62 -14.67 9.27
CA GLN A 101 7.95 -15.18 8.95
C GLN A 101 7.99 -16.09 7.70
N ALA A 102 7.12 -15.82 6.73
CA ALA A 102 7.00 -16.57 5.48
C ALA A 102 6.40 -15.67 4.37
N PRO A 103 6.74 -15.91 3.09
CA PRO A 103 6.21 -15.12 1.98
C PRO A 103 4.74 -15.43 1.64
N VAL A 104 4.25 -16.58 2.09
CA VAL A 104 2.86 -17.04 1.91
C VAL A 104 2.29 -17.56 3.23
N TRP A 105 0.98 -17.42 3.44
CA TRP A 105 0.35 -17.92 4.68
C TRP A 105 -1.11 -18.38 4.50
N PRO A 106 -1.60 -19.39 5.23
CA PRO A 106 -2.99 -19.83 5.11
C PRO A 106 -3.99 -18.74 5.51
N ALA A 107 -5.02 -18.52 4.67
CA ALA A 107 -6.02 -17.47 4.90
C ALA A 107 -6.65 -17.48 6.30
N PRO A 108 -7.09 -18.62 6.88
CA PRO A 108 -7.69 -18.62 8.23
C PRO A 108 -6.77 -18.09 9.32
N ARG A 109 -5.45 -18.32 9.21
CA ARG A 109 -4.46 -17.81 10.17
C ARG A 109 -4.20 -16.32 9.96
N LEU A 110 -4.13 -15.91 8.69
CA LEU A 110 -3.91 -14.52 8.33
C LEU A 110 -5.08 -13.61 8.73
N LEU A 111 -6.33 -14.09 8.64
CA LEU A 111 -7.51 -13.37 9.16
C LEU A 111 -7.40 -13.09 10.66
N GLY A 112 -6.98 -14.09 11.44
CA GLY A 112 -6.76 -13.94 12.88
C GLY A 112 -5.65 -12.94 13.18
N ALA A 113 -4.50 -13.07 12.51
CA ALA A 113 -3.38 -12.16 12.71
C ALA A 113 -3.73 -10.70 12.36
N VAL A 114 -4.47 -10.48 11.26
CA VAL A 114 -4.91 -9.15 10.84
C VAL A 114 -5.96 -8.57 11.78
N GLY A 115 -6.88 -9.40 12.29
CA GLY A 115 -7.87 -8.98 13.29
C GLY A 115 -7.27 -8.53 14.62
N GLU A 116 -6.03 -8.94 14.91
CA GLU A 116 -5.27 -8.55 16.11
C GLU A 116 -4.39 -7.31 15.93
N LEU A 117 -4.31 -6.73 14.73
CA LEU A 117 -3.50 -5.54 14.48
C LEU A 117 -4.26 -4.26 14.83
N PRO A 118 -3.79 -3.47 15.82
CA PRO A 118 -4.31 -2.13 16.03
C PRO A 118 -3.79 -1.19 14.93
N SER A 119 -4.57 -0.17 14.60
CA SER A 119 -4.14 0.95 13.77
C SER A 119 -4.50 2.28 14.43
N SER A 120 -4.11 3.40 13.82
CA SER A 120 -4.49 4.73 14.34
C SER A 120 -6.00 5.00 14.27
N THR A 121 -6.73 4.28 13.42
CA THR A 121 -8.18 4.44 13.25
C THR A 121 -9.01 3.21 13.64
N LEU A 122 -8.37 2.05 13.87
CA LEU A 122 -9.06 0.81 14.22
C LEU A 122 -8.49 0.19 15.49
N ALA A 123 -9.38 -0.13 16.44
CA ALA A 123 -9.02 -0.90 17.63
C ALA A 123 -8.89 -2.40 17.30
N ALA A 124 -8.02 -3.09 18.06
CA ALA A 124 -7.86 -4.53 18.03
C ALA A 124 -7.98 -5.12 19.45
N PRO A 125 -8.41 -6.39 19.60
CA PRO A 125 -8.82 -7.30 18.53
C PRO A 125 -10.19 -6.94 17.94
N ARG A 126 -10.39 -7.24 16.65
CA ARG A 126 -11.66 -7.04 15.93
C ARG A 126 -12.01 -8.23 15.05
N GLU A 127 -13.31 -8.44 14.88
CA GLU A 127 -13.82 -9.37 13.89
C GLU A 127 -13.85 -8.71 12.50
N LEU A 128 -13.24 -9.37 11.52
CA LEU A 128 -13.27 -8.92 10.13
C LEU A 128 -14.64 -9.19 9.50
N ALA A 129 -15.12 -8.25 8.66
CA ALA A 129 -16.39 -8.41 7.96
C ALA A 129 -16.39 -9.67 7.08
N ALA A 130 -17.57 -10.29 6.88
CA ALA A 130 -17.70 -11.50 6.08
C ALA A 130 -17.18 -11.33 4.64
N SER A 131 -17.36 -10.14 4.05
CA SER A 131 -16.82 -9.79 2.74
C SER A 131 -15.29 -9.87 2.69
N LEU A 132 -14.60 -9.31 3.69
CA LEU A 132 -13.14 -9.38 3.79
C LEU A 132 -12.66 -10.83 3.94
N ARG A 133 -13.37 -11.66 4.72
CA ARG A 133 -13.01 -13.08 4.86
C ARG A 133 -13.13 -13.80 3.52
N GLN A 134 -14.24 -13.61 2.82
CA GLN A 134 -14.50 -14.22 1.51
C GLN A 134 -13.50 -13.76 0.44
N GLU A 135 -13.13 -12.48 0.43
CA GLU A 135 -12.14 -11.93 -0.50
C GLU A 135 -10.76 -12.57 -0.26
N LEU A 136 -10.32 -12.69 1.00
CA LEU A 136 -9.03 -13.34 1.31
C LEU A 136 -9.02 -14.84 0.96
N GLU A 137 -10.13 -15.53 1.19
CA GLU A 137 -10.30 -16.94 0.80
C GLU A 137 -10.26 -17.12 -0.72
N THR A 138 -10.76 -16.14 -1.47
CA THR A 138 -10.67 -16.13 -2.95
C THR A 138 -9.22 -16.02 -3.40
N ILE A 139 -8.44 -15.11 -2.78
CA ILE A 139 -7.00 -14.98 -3.05
C ILE A 139 -6.29 -16.31 -2.73
N ALA A 140 -6.53 -16.89 -1.55
CA ALA A 140 -5.92 -18.15 -1.16
C ALA A 140 -6.25 -19.30 -2.12
N THR A 141 -7.51 -19.38 -2.59
CA THR A 141 -7.94 -20.43 -3.53
C THR A 141 -7.20 -20.34 -4.86
N ALA A 142 -6.85 -19.13 -5.32
CA ALA A 142 -6.03 -18.92 -6.51
C ALA A 142 -4.55 -19.30 -6.32
N HIS A 143 -4.10 -19.49 -5.08
CA HIS A 143 -2.71 -19.68 -4.69
C HIS A 143 -2.54 -20.90 -3.76
N ASP A 144 -3.08 -22.06 -4.15
CA ASP A 144 -2.90 -23.36 -3.47
C ASP A 144 -3.29 -23.36 -1.97
N GLY A 145 -4.27 -22.52 -1.60
CA GLY A 145 -4.77 -22.39 -0.22
C GLY A 145 -3.96 -21.46 0.67
N ALA A 146 -2.98 -20.74 0.13
CA ALA A 146 -2.17 -19.77 0.85
C ALA A 146 -2.23 -18.38 0.19
N VAL A 147 -2.06 -17.33 0.97
CA VAL A 147 -2.07 -15.94 0.49
C VAL A 147 -0.62 -15.46 0.37
N PRO A 148 -0.16 -15.02 -0.82
CA PRO A 148 1.14 -14.37 -0.95
C PRO A 148 1.10 -12.95 -0.38
N LEU A 149 1.91 -12.67 0.64
CA LEU A 149 1.84 -11.42 1.42
C LEU A 149 2.29 -10.16 0.68
N HIS A 150 3.00 -10.30 -0.43
CA HIS A 150 3.47 -9.18 -1.23
C HIS A 150 2.76 -9.07 -2.57
N SER A 151 1.66 -9.80 -2.78
CA SER A 151 0.91 -9.71 -4.04
C SER A 151 0.05 -8.45 -4.11
N ALA A 152 -0.25 -7.99 -5.34
CA ALA A 152 -1.18 -6.89 -5.58
C ALA A 152 -2.54 -7.12 -4.92
N GLU A 153 -3.06 -8.35 -5.04
CA GLU A 153 -4.36 -8.76 -4.50
C GLU A 153 -4.39 -8.67 -2.98
N PHE A 154 -3.32 -9.11 -2.30
CA PHE A 154 -3.25 -8.98 -0.85
C PHE A 154 -3.11 -7.52 -0.41
N ARG A 155 -2.35 -6.69 -1.14
CA ARG A 155 -2.27 -5.24 -0.85
C ARG A 155 -3.61 -4.56 -1.04
N GLN A 156 -4.36 -4.90 -2.08
CA GLN A 156 -5.73 -4.44 -2.29
C GLN A 156 -6.66 -4.89 -1.15
N TRP A 157 -6.58 -6.15 -0.75
CA TRP A 157 -7.34 -6.67 0.38
C TRP A 157 -6.99 -5.94 1.70
N LEU A 158 -5.70 -5.62 1.91
CA LEU A 158 -5.24 -4.90 3.08
C LEU A 158 -5.74 -3.45 3.09
N HIS A 159 -5.84 -2.80 1.92
CA HIS A 159 -6.55 -1.51 1.78
C HIS A 159 -8.01 -1.63 2.21
N SER A 160 -8.73 -2.66 1.77
CA SER A 160 -10.12 -2.90 2.20
C SER A 160 -10.23 -3.13 3.72
N ALA A 161 -9.23 -3.76 4.33
CA ALA A 161 -9.19 -4.03 5.77
C ALA A 161 -8.77 -2.83 6.63
N PHE A 162 -7.94 -1.92 6.09
CA PHE A 162 -7.40 -0.72 6.75
C PHE A 162 -7.41 0.50 5.80
N PRO A 163 -8.58 1.03 5.45
CA PRO A 163 -8.72 2.02 4.37
C PRO A 163 -8.08 3.38 4.66
N ASN A 164 -7.84 3.69 5.94
CA ASN A 164 -7.19 4.93 6.39
C ASN A 164 -5.66 4.81 6.51
N GLU A 165 -5.13 3.59 6.51
CA GLU A 165 -3.70 3.33 6.71
C GLU A 165 -3.02 2.80 5.45
N CYS A 166 -3.69 1.91 4.73
CA CYS A 166 -3.15 1.25 3.56
C CYS A 166 -3.61 1.92 2.26
N PRO A 167 -2.70 2.30 1.36
CA PRO A 167 -3.08 2.88 0.07
C PRO A 167 -3.69 1.82 -0.84
N MET A 168 -4.65 2.24 -1.67
CA MET A 168 -5.13 1.41 -2.78
C MET A 168 -4.01 1.29 -3.82
N PRO A 169 -3.62 0.08 -4.25
CA PRO A 169 -2.66 -0.08 -5.33
C PRO A 169 -3.11 0.63 -6.60
N THR A 170 -2.16 1.29 -7.27
CA THR A 170 -2.40 1.97 -8.55
C THR A 170 -2.24 1.02 -9.72
N ALA A 171 -2.88 1.32 -10.85
CA ALA A 171 -2.71 0.54 -12.08
C ALA A 171 -1.24 0.48 -12.54
N SER A 172 -0.46 1.54 -12.32
CA SER A 172 0.97 1.55 -12.63
C SER A 172 1.79 0.63 -11.73
N GLU A 173 1.44 0.54 -10.44
CA GLU A 173 2.10 -0.40 -9.52
C GLU A 173 1.76 -1.85 -9.89
N GLY A 174 0.50 -2.13 -10.21
CA GLY A 174 0.09 -3.45 -10.68
C GLY A 174 0.81 -3.87 -11.98
N ALA A 175 0.93 -2.95 -12.94
CA ALA A 175 1.65 -3.20 -14.18
C ALA A 175 3.15 -3.42 -13.98
N ALA A 176 3.76 -2.69 -13.03
CA ALA A 176 5.16 -2.90 -12.66
C ALA A 176 5.37 -4.30 -12.06
N GLU A 177 4.52 -4.72 -11.13
CA GLU A 177 4.62 -6.05 -10.52
C GLU A 177 4.39 -7.19 -11.51
N GLU A 178 3.44 -7.03 -12.45
CA GLU A 178 3.25 -7.99 -13.53
C GLU A 178 4.49 -8.11 -14.41
N TRP A 179 5.09 -6.98 -14.77
CA TRP A 179 6.34 -6.98 -15.52
C TRP A 179 7.47 -7.69 -14.75
N GLU A 180 7.63 -7.40 -13.46
CA GLU A 180 8.66 -8.00 -12.61
C GLU A 180 8.49 -9.52 -12.52
N ARG A 181 7.26 -9.99 -12.31
CA ARG A 181 6.93 -11.42 -12.28
C ARG A 181 7.25 -12.11 -13.61
N ASN A 182 6.77 -11.56 -14.73
CA ASN A 182 7.00 -12.13 -16.05
C ASN A 182 8.50 -12.16 -16.39
N ALA A 183 9.23 -11.12 -16.00
CA ALA A 183 10.69 -11.09 -16.13
C ALA A 183 11.33 -12.20 -15.29
N ALA A 184 10.95 -12.37 -14.02
CA ALA A 184 11.48 -13.41 -13.14
C ALA A 184 11.22 -14.83 -13.68
N GLU A 185 10.00 -15.11 -14.16
CA GLU A 185 9.66 -16.39 -14.78
C GLU A 185 10.48 -16.66 -16.03
N SER A 186 10.63 -15.66 -16.89
CA SER A 186 11.49 -15.75 -18.08
C SER A 186 12.94 -16.04 -17.71
N TRP A 187 13.47 -15.35 -16.69
CA TRP A 187 14.82 -15.60 -16.15
C TRP A 187 14.98 -17.04 -15.65
N LEU A 188 14.05 -17.54 -14.85
CA LEU A 188 14.08 -18.91 -14.31
C LEU A 188 13.97 -19.97 -15.40
N ALA A 189 13.15 -19.73 -16.43
CA ALA A 189 12.99 -20.63 -17.57
C ALA A 189 14.23 -20.69 -18.47
N THR A 190 15.11 -19.68 -18.42
CA THR A 190 16.27 -19.58 -19.32
C THR A 190 17.35 -20.63 -19.03
N GLN A 191 17.26 -21.41 -17.95
CA GLN A 191 18.26 -22.43 -17.56
C GLN A 191 19.73 -21.97 -17.67
N GLN A 192 19.98 -20.67 -17.57
CA GLN A 192 21.33 -20.16 -17.42
C GLN A 192 21.74 -20.46 -15.99
N GLU A 193 22.74 -21.33 -15.81
CA GLU A 193 23.41 -21.51 -14.52
C GLU A 193 23.69 -20.12 -13.93
N CYS A 194 23.46 -19.93 -12.63
CA CYS A 194 23.81 -18.70 -11.90
C CYS A 194 25.34 -18.49 -11.82
N THR A 195 26.01 -18.46 -12.98
CA THR A 195 27.44 -18.22 -13.18
C THR A 195 27.71 -16.77 -13.56
N ARG A 196 26.67 -15.93 -13.67
CA ARG A 196 26.80 -14.50 -13.93
C ARG A 196 27.39 -13.81 -12.70
N ILE A 197 28.70 -13.82 -12.63
CA ILE A 197 29.47 -12.98 -11.73
C ILE A 197 29.22 -11.53 -12.18
N PRO A 198 28.63 -10.66 -11.33
CA PRO A 198 28.42 -9.26 -11.69
C PRO A 198 29.74 -8.60 -12.07
N GLN A 199 29.70 -7.60 -12.96
CA GLN A 199 30.93 -6.92 -13.42
C GLN A 199 31.71 -6.26 -12.26
N TRP A 200 31.04 -5.88 -11.18
CA TRP A 200 31.69 -5.33 -9.98
C TRP A 200 32.32 -6.39 -9.06
N HIS A 201 32.07 -7.67 -9.31
CA HIS A 201 32.52 -8.75 -8.43
C HIS A 201 33.97 -9.14 -8.78
N PRO A 202 34.90 -9.24 -7.81
CA PRO A 202 36.35 -9.39 -8.08
C PRO A 202 36.73 -10.56 -9.00
N ILE A 203 35.99 -11.67 -8.89
CA ILE A 203 36.15 -12.86 -9.73
C ILE A 203 35.95 -12.55 -11.23
N ALA A 204 35.12 -11.55 -11.60
CA ALA A 204 34.91 -11.13 -13.00
C ALA A 204 36.18 -10.54 -13.65
N HIS A 205 37.14 -10.08 -12.83
CA HIS A 205 38.41 -9.50 -13.27
C HIS A 205 39.61 -10.41 -13.03
N GLY A 206 39.39 -11.68 -12.67
CA GLY A 206 40.47 -12.63 -12.41
C GLY A 206 41.23 -12.37 -11.11
N GLU A 207 40.70 -11.55 -10.21
CA GLU A 207 41.28 -11.32 -8.89
C GLU A 207 40.96 -12.50 -7.97
N ALA A 208 42.00 -13.13 -7.43
CA ALA A 208 41.85 -14.23 -6.48
C ALA A 208 41.17 -13.74 -5.20
N ILE A 209 40.15 -14.47 -4.73
CA ILE A 209 39.54 -14.23 -3.42
C ILE A 209 40.61 -14.54 -2.37
N VAL A 210 41.15 -13.50 -1.76
CA VAL A 210 42.00 -13.66 -0.58
C VAL A 210 41.07 -13.99 0.58
N ASN A 211 41.02 -15.26 0.97
CA ASN A 211 40.31 -15.67 2.18
C ASN A 211 40.97 -14.98 3.38
N VAL A 212 40.20 -14.16 4.10
CA VAL A 212 40.57 -13.55 5.39
C VAL A 212 40.15 -14.49 6.51
#